data_AF-A0A455SWV4-F1
#
_entry.id   AF-A0A455SWV4-F1
#
_cell.length_a   1.000
_cell.length_b   1.000
_cell.length_c   1.000
_cell.angle_alpha   90.00
_cell.angle_beta   90.00
_cell.angle_gamma   90.00
#
_symmetry.space_group_name_H-M   'P 1'
#
loop_
_entity.id
_entity.type
_entity.pdbx_description
1 polymer ?
#
loop_
_entity_poly.entity_id
_entity_poly.type
_entity_poly.pdbx_seq_one_letter_code
_entity_poly.pdbx_strand_id
1 'polypeptide(L)'
;MRSEQRQSRGKQPSKRYFTASEVAAFEYCPLAWWHEQYEPAAQADTEELFARMVELEHEHGPQATALPEYQLHERLLLRRGAFDNGQEQHREHAEALDDAYAEARALPFSGCSRRLMLVAIVLFISAIALIAAAVFLH
;
A
#
# COMPACT_ATOMS: atom_id res chain seq x y z
N MET A 1 1.24 -31.51 37.31
CA MET A 1 0.80 -30.48 36.34
C MET A 1 2.01 -29.66 35.94
N ARG A 2 2.55 -29.88 34.73
CA ARG A 2 3.66 -29.11 34.15
C ARG A 2 3.04 -28.08 33.21
N SER A 3 3.19 -26.80 33.52
CA SER A 3 2.92 -25.71 32.58
C SER A 3 4.13 -25.55 31.67
N GLU A 4 3.97 -25.96 30.41
CA GLU A 4 4.93 -25.67 29.35
C GLU A 4 4.95 -24.16 29.09
N GLN A 5 6.06 -23.53 29.48
CA GLN A 5 6.36 -22.15 29.16
C GLN A 5 6.71 -22.07 27.67
N ARG A 6 5.71 -21.82 26.82
CA ARG A 6 5.89 -21.47 25.41
C ARG A 6 6.75 -20.21 25.33
N GLN A 7 8.03 -20.39 25.02
CA GLN A 7 8.97 -19.34 24.70
C GLN A 7 8.53 -18.66 23.39
N SER A 8 7.89 -17.49 23.49
CA SER A 8 7.62 -16.65 22.32
C SER A 8 8.97 -16.12 21.83
N ARG A 9 9.44 -16.63 20.68
CA ARG A 9 10.53 -16.00 19.92
C ARG A 9 10.04 -14.62 19.50
N GLY A 10 10.46 -13.58 20.22
CA GLY A 10 10.26 -12.19 19.84
C GLY A 10 10.87 -11.94 18.48
N LYS A 11 10.02 -11.78 17.46
CA LYS A 11 10.41 -11.11 16.21
C LYS A 11 10.81 -9.69 16.59
N GLN A 12 12.10 -9.36 16.54
CA GLN A 12 12.51 -7.96 16.64
C GLN A 12 11.79 -7.19 15.53
N PRO A 13 11.09 -6.08 15.83
CA PRO A 13 10.50 -5.26 14.81
C PRO A 13 11.64 -4.70 13.96
N SER A 14 11.69 -5.09 12.68
CA SER A 14 12.54 -4.45 11.68
C SER A 14 12.24 -2.96 11.73
N LYS A 15 13.18 -2.15 12.23
CA LYS A 15 13.08 -0.69 12.17
C LYS A 15 13.18 -0.28 10.71
N ARG A 16 12.03 -0.10 10.06
CA ARG A 16 11.94 0.50 8.73
C ARG A 16 12.31 1.98 8.89
N TYR A 17 13.36 2.42 8.20
CA TYR A 17 13.67 3.83 8.07
C TYR A 17 12.75 4.40 7.00
N PHE A 18 12.06 5.50 7.33
CA PHE A 18 11.23 6.20 6.37
C PHE A 18 12.09 6.99 5.40
N THR A 19 11.74 7.00 4.12
CA THR A 19 12.40 7.84 3.13
C THR A 19 12.01 9.30 3.32
N ALA A 20 12.82 10.23 2.81
CA ALA A 20 12.48 11.65 2.85
C ALA A 20 11.15 11.97 2.14
N SER A 21 10.81 11.21 1.09
CA SER A 21 9.51 11.31 0.41
C SER A 21 8.34 10.82 1.27
N GLU A 22 8.52 9.74 2.04
CA GLU A 22 7.51 9.22 2.96
C GLU A 22 7.26 10.19 4.13
N VAL A 23 8.32 10.81 4.66
CA VAL A 23 8.22 11.83 5.71
C VAL A 23 7.55 13.10 5.17
N ALA A 24 7.93 13.57 3.97
CA ALA A 24 7.30 14.73 3.33
C ALA A 24 5.82 14.49 3.02
N ALA A 25 5.46 13.29 2.55
CA ALA A 25 4.06 12.90 2.38
C ALA A 25 3.32 12.88 3.72
N PHE A 26 3.94 12.37 4.78
CA PHE A 26 3.35 12.37 6.12
C PHE A 26 3.25 13.76 6.77
N GLU A 27 4.12 14.72 6.48
CA GLU A 27 3.99 16.08 7.04
C GLU A 27 2.99 16.93 6.25
N TYR A 28 2.93 16.73 4.93
CA TYR A 28 2.02 17.47 4.07
C TYR A 28 0.58 16.99 4.20
N CYS A 29 0.35 15.68 4.36
CA CYS A 29 -1.00 15.09 4.36
C CYS A 29 -1.86 15.47 5.58
N PRO A 30 -1.35 15.53 6.83
CA PRO A 30 -2.11 15.96 8.00
C PRO A 30 -2.43 17.44 7.98
N LEU A 31 -1.51 18.29 7.52
CA LEU A 31 -1.74 19.73 7.45
C LEU A 31 -2.72 20.09 6.33
N ALA A 32 -2.60 19.40 5.19
CA ALA A 32 -3.56 19.41 4.10
C ALA A 32 -4.96 18.99 4.55
N TRP A 33 -5.04 17.82 5.18
CA TRP A 33 -6.27 17.24 5.71
C TRP A 33 -6.89 18.13 6.77
N TRP A 34 -6.08 18.70 7.68
CA TRP A 34 -6.56 19.63 8.69
C TRP A 34 -7.14 20.90 8.05
N HIS A 35 -6.43 21.49 7.09
CA HIS A 35 -6.96 22.64 6.36
C HIS A 35 -8.27 22.31 5.63
N GLU A 36 -8.39 21.12 5.03
CA GLU A 36 -9.62 20.69 4.36
C GLU A 36 -10.79 20.44 5.31
N GLN A 37 -10.52 19.93 6.51
CA GLN A 37 -11.56 19.67 7.52
C GLN A 37 -12.09 20.95 8.16
N TYR A 38 -11.27 21.99 8.30
CA TYR A 38 -11.62 23.17 9.10
C TYR A 38 -11.83 24.45 8.29
N GLU A 39 -11.38 24.53 7.03
CA GLU A 39 -11.66 25.68 6.16
C GLU A 39 -12.99 25.49 5.42
N PRO A 40 -14.01 26.34 5.60
CA PRO A 40 -15.32 26.18 4.96
C PRO A 40 -15.25 26.13 3.43
N ALA A 41 -14.36 26.92 2.83
CA ALA A 41 -14.16 26.92 1.37
C ALA A 41 -13.62 25.57 0.87
N ALA A 42 -12.89 24.80 1.68
CA ALA A 42 -12.43 23.48 1.28
C ALA A 42 -13.55 22.41 1.30
N GLN A 43 -14.67 22.69 1.97
CA GLN A 43 -15.84 21.81 2.00
C GLN A 43 -16.85 22.11 0.89
N ALA A 44 -16.78 23.30 0.27
CA ALA A 44 -17.59 23.68 -0.86
C ALA A 44 -17.42 22.70 -2.03
N ASP A 45 -18.48 22.50 -2.80
CA ASP A 45 -18.40 21.66 -4.00
C ASP A 45 -17.68 22.38 -5.14
N THR A 46 -17.36 21.63 -6.20
CA THR A 46 -16.64 22.17 -7.36
C THR A 46 -17.44 23.29 -8.05
N GLU A 47 -18.76 23.17 -8.12
CA GLU A 47 -19.62 24.16 -8.80
C GLU A 47 -19.69 25.46 -8.01
N GLU A 48 -19.81 25.40 -6.69
CA GLU A 48 -19.82 26.53 -5.77
C GLU A 48 -18.48 27.29 -5.83
N LEU A 49 -17.35 26.57 -5.82
CA LEU A 49 -16.03 27.18 -5.95
C LEU A 49 -15.85 27.91 -7.28
N PHE A 50 -16.31 27.30 -8.38
CA PHE A 50 -16.29 27.94 -9.70
C PHE A 50 -17.22 29.14 -9.78
N ALA A 51 -18.46 29.03 -9.27
CA ALA A 51 -19.41 30.12 -9.25
C ALA A 51 -18.82 31.33 -8.53
N ARG A 52 -18.16 31.11 -7.39
CA ARG A 52 -17.49 32.17 -6.63
C ARG A 52 -16.35 32.83 -7.42
N MET A 53 -15.57 32.06 -8.15
CA MET A 53 -14.53 32.61 -9.02
C MET A 53 -15.12 33.47 -10.16
N VAL A 54 -16.23 33.03 -10.76
CA VAL A 54 -16.92 33.79 -11.81
C VAL A 54 -17.51 35.09 -11.26
N GLU A 55 -18.06 35.07 -10.04
CA GLU A 55 -18.51 36.30 -9.35
C GLU A 55 -17.35 37.28 -9.15
N LEU A 56 -16.21 36.79 -8.64
CA LEU A 56 -15.01 37.63 -8.45
C LEU A 56 -14.50 38.22 -9.77
N GLU A 57 -14.52 37.45 -10.86
CA GLU A 57 -14.19 37.93 -12.21
C GLU A 57 -15.19 38.98 -12.70
N HIS A 58 -16.48 38.82 -12.39
CA HIS A 58 -17.49 39.80 -12.75
C HIS A 58 -17.30 41.13 -12.00
N GLU A 59 -16.97 41.06 -10.71
CA GLU A 59 -16.80 42.23 -9.85
C GLU A 59 -15.47 42.97 -10.09
N HIS A 60 -14.38 42.24 -10.30
CA HIS A 60 -13.02 42.79 -10.35
C HIS A 60 -12.37 42.72 -11.74
N GLY A 61 -13.06 42.12 -12.71
CA GLY A 61 -12.56 41.97 -14.07
C GLY A 61 -11.22 41.24 -14.11
N PRO A 62 -10.26 41.67 -14.95
CA PRO A 62 -8.97 41.01 -15.10
C PRO A 62 -8.13 40.93 -13.81
N GLN A 63 -8.42 41.80 -12.82
CA GLN A 63 -7.67 41.85 -11.56
C GLN A 63 -8.11 40.77 -10.57
N ALA A 64 -9.22 40.06 -10.83
CA ALA A 64 -9.74 39.02 -9.95
C ALA A 64 -8.70 37.94 -9.63
N THR A 65 -7.88 37.56 -10.61
CA THR A 65 -6.82 36.53 -10.46
C THR A 65 -5.72 36.90 -9.45
N ALA A 66 -5.55 38.19 -9.16
CA ALA A 66 -4.62 38.66 -8.13
C ALA A 66 -5.21 38.61 -6.72
N LEU A 67 -6.53 38.41 -6.59
CA LEU A 67 -7.19 38.35 -5.30
C LEU A 67 -6.81 37.06 -4.55
N PRO A 68 -6.50 37.15 -3.24
CA PRO A 68 -6.22 35.97 -2.43
C PRO A 68 -7.37 34.96 -2.44
N GLU A 69 -8.62 35.44 -2.45
CA GLU A 69 -9.81 34.58 -2.48
C GLU A 69 -9.86 33.77 -3.79
N TYR A 70 -9.65 34.42 -4.94
CA TYR A 70 -9.62 33.73 -6.23
C TYR A 70 -8.54 32.64 -6.28
N GLN A 71 -7.33 32.97 -5.81
CA GLN A 71 -6.21 32.01 -5.77
C GLN A 71 -6.46 30.83 -4.82
N LEU A 72 -7.17 31.07 -3.71
CA LEU A 72 -7.57 30.00 -2.80
C LEU A 72 -8.52 29.02 -3.49
N HIS A 73 -9.58 29.54 -4.13
CA HIS A 73 -10.58 28.72 -4.83
C HIS A 73 -9.95 27.93 -5.98
N GLU A 74 -9.09 28.57 -6.78
CA GLU A 74 -8.33 27.91 -7.85
C GLU A 74 -7.48 26.75 -7.32
N ARG A 75 -6.73 26.97 -6.22
CA ARG A 75 -5.89 25.92 -5.61
C ARG A 75 -6.71 24.76 -5.07
N LEU A 76 -7.88 25.03 -4.48
CA LEU A 76 -8.79 23.99 -3.98
C LEU A 76 -9.30 23.12 -5.14
N LEU A 77 -9.70 23.74 -6.25
CA LEU A 77 -10.13 23.03 -7.46
C LEU A 77 -9.02 22.16 -8.05
N LEU A 78 -7.80 22.70 -8.18
CA LEU A 78 -6.64 21.95 -8.68
C LEU A 78 -6.31 20.76 -7.79
N ARG A 79 -6.37 20.95 -6.47
CA ARG A 79 -6.09 19.88 -5.50
C ARG A 79 -7.11 18.76 -5.59
N ARG A 80 -8.39 19.10 -5.75
CA ARG A 80 -9.47 18.11 -5.88
C ARG A 80 -9.26 17.25 -7.13
N GLY A 81 -8.98 17.89 -8.27
CA GLY A 81 -8.66 17.15 -9.50
C GLY A 81 -7.41 16.25 -9.37
N ALA A 82 -6.38 16.71 -8.65
CA ALA A 82 -5.19 15.89 -8.37
C ALA A 82 -5.50 14.71 -7.44
N PHE A 83 -6.36 14.91 -6.45
CA PHE A 83 -6.78 13.86 -5.52
C PHE A 83 -7.63 12.79 -6.22
N ASP A 84 -8.60 13.19 -7.05
CA ASP A 84 -9.45 12.26 -7.81
C ASP A 84 -8.61 11.38 -8.75
N ASN A 85 -7.62 11.99 -9.43
CA ASN A 85 -6.67 11.25 -10.26
C ASN A 85 -5.81 10.29 -9.41
N GLY A 86 -5.32 10.74 -8.26
CA GLY A 86 -4.58 9.89 -7.32
C GLY A 86 -5.40 8.69 -6.82
N GLN A 87 -6.69 8.89 -6.53
CA GLN A 87 -7.59 7.80 -6.14
C GLN A 87 -7.76 6.79 -7.27
N GLU A 88 -7.95 7.25 -8.50
CA GLU A 88 -8.09 6.37 -9.66
C GLU A 88 -6.81 5.56 -9.90
N GLN A 89 -5.64 6.21 -9.85
CA GLN A 89 -4.34 5.52 -9.96
C GLN A 89 -4.16 4.46 -8.86
N HIS A 90 -4.57 4.76 -7.62
CA HIS A 90 -4.52 3.80 -6.53
C HIS A 90 -5.48 2.62 -6.76
N ARG A 91 -6.68 2.87 -7.29
CA ARG A 91 -7.66 1.83 -7.65
C ARG A 91 -7.12 0.93 -8.75
N GLU A 92 -6.65 1.51 -9.86
CA GLU A 92 -6.02 0.79 -10.97
C GLU A 92 -4.83 -0.05 -10.51
N HIS A 93 -3.98 0.50 -9.64
CA HIS A 93 -2.85 -0.23 -9.10
C HIS A 93 -3.28 -1.40 -8.20
N ALA A 94 -4.30 -1.21 -7.37
CA ALA A 94 -4.84 -2.27 -6.52
C ALA A 94 -5.46 -3.41 -7.35
N GLU A 95 -6.18 -3.07 -8.43
CA GLU A 95 -6.73 -4.04 -9.39
C GLU A 95 -5.62 -4.81 -10.09
N ALA A 96 -4.59 -4.12 -10.61
CA ALA A 96 -3.45 -4.76 -11.26
C ALA A 96 -2.68 -5.72 -10.32
N LEU A 97 -2.60 -5.39 -9.03
CA LEU A 97 -2.02 -6.28 -8.04
C LEU A 97 -2.89 -7.53 -7.81
N ASP A 98 -4.21 -7.38 -7.69
CA ASP A 98 -5.11 -8.52 -7.49
C ASP A 98 -5.06 -9.50 -8.68
N ASP A 99 -5.02 -8.96 -9.91
CA ASP A 99 -4.82 -9.75 -11.12
C ASP A 99 -3.50 -10.53 -11.09
N ALA A 100 -2.39 -9.87 -10.73
CA ALA A 100 -1.09 -10.53 -10.59
C ALA A 100 -1.11 -11.65 -9.52
N TYR A 101 -1.82 -11.44 -8.41
CA TYR A 101 -2.00 -12.47 -7.39
C TYR A 101 -2.95 -13.60 -7.82
N ALA A 102 -3.94 -13.32 -8.65
CA ALA A 102 -4.83 -14.32 -9.22
C ALA A 102 -4.07 -15.22 -10.21
N GLU A 103 -3.25 -14.64 -11.08
CA GLU A 103 -2.37 -15.38 -11.99
C GLU A 103 -1.36 -16.25 -11.22
N ALA A 104 -0.74 -15.70 -10.17
CA ALA A 104 0.19 -16.46 -9.32
C ALA A 104 -0.50 -17.64 -8.60
N ARG A 105 -1.77 -17.49 -8.19
CA ARG A 105 -2.58 -18.56 -7.59
C ARG A 105 -3.00 -19.63 -8.60
N ALA A 106 -3.17 -19.25 -9.88
CA ALA A 106 -3.54 -20.16 -10.95
C ALA A 106 -2.37 -21.06 -11.41
N LEU A 107 -1.13 -20.75 -11.06
CA LEU A 107 0.02 -21.60 -11.36
C LEU A 107 -0.03 -22.89 -10.50
N PRO A 108 -0.09 -24.08 -11.12
CA PRO A 108 -0.15 -25.32 -10.38
C PRO A 108 1.21 -25.61 -9.72
N PHE A 109 1.29 -25.38 -8.41
CA PHE A 109 2.36 -25.84 -7.53
C PHE A 109 2.36 -27.39 -7.37
N SER A 110 2.16 -28.18 -8.43
CA SER A 110 1.89 -29.63 -8.29
C SER A 110 3.02 -30.58 -8.72
N GLY A 111 4.14 -30.07 -9.27
CA GLY A 111 5.21 -30.93 -9.79
C GLY A 111 6.37 -31.24 -8.84
N CYS A 112 6.81 -30.25 -8.05
CA CYS A 112 8.08 -30.34 -7.32
C CYS A 112 7.96 -31.09 -5.98
N SER A 113 6.83 -30.98 -5.27
CA SER A 113 6.67 -31.63 -3.96
C SER A 113 6.72 -33.15 -4.05
N ARG A 114 6.12 -33.75 -5.09
CA ARG A 114 6.14 -35.20 -5.30
C ARG A 114 7.54 -35.74 -5.57
N ARG A 115 8.36 -34.98 -6.31
CA ARG A 115 9.76 -35.35 -6.59
C ARG A 115 10.62 -35.23 -5.33
N LEU A 116 10.46 -34.17 -4.54
CA LEU A 116 11.17 -34.01 -3.26
C LEU A 116 10.77 -35.10 -2.26
N MET A 117 9.50 -35.46 -2.21
CA MET A 117 9.01 -36.56 -1.35
C MET A 117 9.61 -37.91 -1.76
N LEU A 118 9.70 -38.20 -3.07
CA LEU A 118 10.34 -39.43 -3.57
C LEU A 118 11.84 -39.47 -3.23
N VAL A 119 12.55 -38.36 -3.39
CA VAL A 119 13.98 -38.27 -3.01
C VAL A 119 14.16 -38.51 -1.51
N ALA A 120 13.30 -37.92 -0.68
CA ALA A 120 13.35 -38.12 0.77
C ALA A 120 13.11 -39.60 1.16
N ILE A 121 12.17 -40.29 0.50
CA ILE A 121 11.91 -41.71 0.73
C ILE A 121 13.13 -42.56 0.34
N VAL A 122 13.74 -42.31 -0.83
CA VAL A 122 14.92 -43.06 -1.28
C VAL A 122 16.09 -42.89 -0.31
N LEU A 123 16.35 -41.66 0.15
CA LEU A 123 17.38 -41.40 1.14
C LEU A 123 17.11 -42.14 2.45
N PHE A 124 15.86 -42.14 2.92
CA PHE A 124 15.48 -42.84 4.14
C PHE A 124 15.69 -44.36 4.04
N ILE A 125 15.27 -44.98 2.93
CA ILE A 125 15.48 -46.41 2.68
C ILE A 125 16.99 -46.73 2.63
N SER A 126 17.78 -45.89 1.96
CA SER A 126 19.23 -46.08 1.87
C SER A 126 19.91 -46.01 3.24
N ALA A 127 19.48 -45.08 4.11
CA ALA A 127 20.00 -44.95 5.46
C ALA A 127 19.70 -46.21 6.30
N ILE A 128 18.49 -46.75 6.21
CA ILE A 128 18.12 -47.99 6.90
C ILE A 128 18.97 -49.16 6.41
N ALA A 129 19.13 -49.29 5.09
CA ALA A 129 19.94 -50.36 4.50
C ALA A 129 21.41 -50.30 4.95
N LEU A 130 21.99 -49.10 5.02
CA LEU A 130 23.35 -48.89 5.51
C LEU A 130 23.50 -49.24 7.00
N ILE A 131 22.53 -48.87 7.83
CA ILE A 131 22.51 -49.23 9.25
C ILE A 131 22.42 -50.75 9.41
N ALA A 132 21.51 -51.42 8.69
CA ALA A 132 21.37 -52.87 8.75
C ALA A 132 22.65 -53.59 8.27
N ALA A 133 23.24 -53.13 7.16
CA ALA A 133 24.51 -53.67 6.67
C ALA A 133 25.62 -53.52 7.70
N ALA A 134 25.74 -52.36 8.36
CA ALA A 134 26.74 -52.14 9.40
C ALA A 134 26.54 -53.07 10.62
N VAL A 135 25.31 -53.42 10.96
CA VAL A 135 25.01 -54.36 12.07
C VAL A 135 25.32 -55.81 11.68
N PHE A 136 25.06 -56.22 10.44
CA PHE A 136 25.26 -57.60 9.98
C PHE A 136 26.69 -57.92 9.51
N LEU A 137 27.46 -56.92 9.10
CA LEU A 137 28.88 -57.07 8.74
C LEU A 137 29.84 -56.94 9.95
N HIS A 138 29.30 -56.72 11.15
CA HIS A 138 30.05 -56.70 12.40
C HIS A 138 29.90 -58.03 13.16
#